data_AF-A0A7X7YUF6-F1
#
_entry.id   AF-A0A7X7YUF6-F1
#
_cell.length_a   1.000
_cell.length_b   1.000
_cell.length_c   1.000
_cell.angle_alpha   90.00
_cell.angle_beta   90.00
_cell.angle_gamma   90.00
#
_symmetry.space_group_name_H-M   'P 1'
#
loop_
_entity.id
_entity.type
_entity.pdbx_description
1 polymer ?
#
loop_
_entity_poly.entity_id
_entity_poly.type
_entity_poly.pdbx_seq_one_letter_code
_entity_poly.pdbx_strand_id
1 'polypeptide(L)' 'MKIRPEQRKPTAKRVPADPAREAVECGIDLAMLRDNLALPVAERLRRHDIALTTLEMLRKAKRL' A
#
# COMPACT_ATOMS: atom_id res chain seq x y z
N MET A 1 22.30 5.08 -36.55
CA MET A 1 21.25 4.08 -36.31
C MET A 1 20.76 4.23 -34.87
N LYS A 2 19.46 4.44 -34.66
CA LYS A 2 18.87 4.71 -33.33
C LYS A 2 18.80 3.41 -32.54
N ILE A 3 19.36 3.39 -31.34
CA ILE A 3 19.32 2.24 -30.42
C ILE A 3 17.86 2.08 -29.97
N ARG A 4 17.28 0.88 -30.18
CA ARG A 4 15.92 0.53 -29.76
C ARG A 4 15.90 0.49 -28.23
N PRO A 5 14.85 1.01 -27.56
CA PRO A 5 14.76 0.87 -26.12
C PRO A 5 14.63 -0.62 -25.83
N GLU A 6 15.63 -1.14 -25.12
CA GLU A 6 15.63 -2.50 -24.65
C GLU A 6 14.29 -2.79 -23.99
N GLN A 7 13.68 -3.86 -24.50
CA GLN A 7 12.52 -4.50 -23.92
C GLN A 7 12.79 -4.67 -22.43
N ARG A 8 12.12 -3.86 -21.60
CA ARG A 8 11.96 -4.15 -20.18
C ARG A 8 11.30 -5.53 -20.15
N LYS A 9 12.11 -6.57 -19.90
CA LYS A 9 11.60 -7.92 -19.65
C LYS A 9 10.49 -7.76 -18.61
N PRO A 10 9.28 -8.28 -18.85
CA PRO A 10 8.30 -8.34 -17.78
C PRO A 10 8.95 -9.19 -16.70
N THR A 11 9.36 -8.56 -15.60
CA THR A 11 9.74 -9.29 -14.40
C THR A 11 8.54 -10.17 -14.10
N ALA A 12 8.72 -11.48 -14.28
CA ALA A 12 7.68 -12.46 -14.03
C ALA A 12 7.06 -12.10 -12.69
N LYS A 13 5.77 -11.75 -12.68
CA LYS A 13 5.06 -11.39 -11.45
C LYS A 13 5.20 -12.60 -10.55
N ARG A 14 6.07 -12.48 -9.54
CA ARG A 14 6.23 -13.51 -8.52
C ARG A 14 4.89 -13.53 -7.81
N VAL A 15 4.05 -14.51 -8.13
CA VAL A 15 2.82 -14.71 -7.37
C VAL A 15 3.29 -15.30 -6.04
N PRO A 16 3.15 -14.58 -4.93
CA PRO A 16 3.53 -15.14 -3.65
C PRO A 16 2.72 -16.40 -3.40
N ALA A 17 3.38 -17.45 -2.89
CA ALA A 17 2.73 -18.72 -2.58
C ALA A 17 1.60 -18.53 -1.55
N ASP A 18 1.72 -17.51 -0.70
CA ASP A 18 0.69 -17.03 0.21
C ASP A 18 0.76 -15.49 0.35
N PRO A 19 -0.09 -14.73 -0.38
CA PRO A 19 -0.12 -13.27 -0.29
C PRO A 19 -0.58 -12.75 1.08
N ALA A 20 -1.38 -13.51 1.83
CA ALA A 20 -1.85 -13.09 3.13
C ALA A 20 -0.71 -13.14 4.16
N ARG A 21 0.07 -14.22 4.13
CA ARG A 21 1.27 -14.34 4.97
C ARG A 21 2.29 -13.25 4.67
N GLU A 22 2.58 -13.00 3.39
CA GLU A 22 3.52 -11.93 3.00
C GLU A 22 3.05 -10.55 3.49
N ALA A 23 1.75 -10.26 3.35
CA ALA A 23 1.18 -9.01 3.84
C ALA A 23 1.39 -8.84 5.36
N VAL A 24 1.15 -9.90 6.15
CA VAL A 24 1.39 -9.89 7.60
C VAL A 24 2.88 -9.69 7.93
N GLU A 25 3.78 -10.36 7.19
CA GLU A 25 5.23 -10.19 7.34
C GLU A 25 5.69 -8.75 7.02
N CYS A 26 5.01 -8.07 6.09
CA CYS A 26 5.19 -6.64 5.83
C CYS A 26 4.53 -5.71 6.88
N GLY A 27 3.89 -6.26 7.90
CA GLY A 27 3.20 -5.50 8.95
C GLY A 27 1.82 -4.99 8.55
N ILE A 28 1.21 -5.54 7.50
CA ILE A 28 -0.16 -5.20 7.09
C ILE A 28 -1.13 -5.92 8.02
N ASP A 29 -1.94 -5.14 8.74
CA ASP A 29 -3.07 -5.67 9.50
C ASP A 29 -4.21 -6.06 8.55
N LEU A 30 -4.34 -7.37 8.32
CA LEU A 30 -5.38 -7.93 7.44
C LEU A 30 -6.79 -7.80 8.02
N ALA A 31 -6.96 -7.77 9.35
CA ALA A 31 -8.27 -7.56 9.95
C ALA A 31 -8.74 -6.14 9.68
N MET A 32 -7.88 -5.15 9.96
CA MET A 32 -8.15 -3.75 9.67
C MET A 32 -8.38 -3.51 8.17
N LEU A 33 -7.64 -4.19 7.29
CA LEU A 33 -7.85 -4.10 5.84
C LEU A 33 -9.23 -4.63 5.43
N ARG A 34 -9.63 -5.80 5.95
CA ARG A 34 -10.95 -6.38 5.68
C ARG A 34 -12.07 -5.47 6.16
N ASP A 35 -11.95 -4.93 7.36
CA ASP A 35 -12.94 -4.01 7.93
C ASP A 35 -13.05 -2.73 7.09
N ASN A 36 -11.94 -2.17 6.63
CA ASN A 36 -11.96 -1.01 5.73
C ASN A 36 -12.59 -1.35 4.38
N LEU A 37 -12.32 -2.52 3.81
CA LEU A 37 -12.91 -2.94 2.53
C LEU A 37 -14.42 -3.16 2.62
N ALA A 38 -14.95 -3.54 3.78
CA ALA A 38 -16.37 -3.67 4.03
C ALA A 38 -17.13 -2.34 4.06
N LEU A 39 -16.42 -1.20 4.16
CA LEU A 39 -17.04 0.13 4.20
C LEU A 39 -17.36 0.67 2.80
N PRO A 40 -18.35 1.59 2.69
CA PRO A 40 -18.61 2.33 1.47
C PRO A 40 -17.37 3.09 1.00
N VAL A 41 -17.26 3.30 -0.32
CA VAL A 41 -16.14 4.01 -0.96
C VAL A 41 -15.85 5.36 -0.30
N ALA A 42 -16.90 6.14 -0.03
CA ALA A 42 -16.78 7.46 0.59
C ALA A 42 -16.14 7.39 1.99
N GLU A 43 -16.49 6.40 2.80
CA GLU A 43 -15.93 6.24 4.13
C GLU A 43 -14.48 5.75 4.09
N ARG A 44 -14.12 4.92 3.09
CA ARG A 44 -12.71 4.54 2.86
C ARG A 44 -11.83 5.75 2.54
N LEU A 45 -12.31 6.63 1.66
CA LEU A 45 -11.60 7.87 1.32
C LEU A 45 -11.46 8.79 2.54
N ARG A 46 -12.56 8.98 3.29
CA ARG A 46 -12.53 9.76 4.53
C ARG A 46 -11.50 9.23 5.54
N ARG A 47 -11.46 7.91 5.76
CA ARG A 47 -10.49 7.27 6.64
C ARG A 47 -9.05 7.40 6.12
N HIS A 48 -8.86 7.31 4.81
CA HIS A 48 -7.56 7.54 4.17
C HIS A 48 -7.04 8.96 4.46
N ASP A 49 -7.88 9.98 4.28
CA ASP A 49 -7.50 11.37 4.52
C ASP A 49 -7.13 11.62 5.99
N ILE A 50 -7.89 11.03 6.93
CA ILE A 50 -7.59 11.08 8.37
C ILE A 50 -6.24 10.44 8.67
N ALA A 51 -5.98 9.24 8.14
CA ALA A 51 -4.74 8.53 8.36
C ALA A 51 -3.53 9.31 7.80
N LEU A 52 -3.67 9.88 6.60
CA LEU A 52 -2.64 10.70 5.98
C LEU A 52 -2.34 11.96 6.80
N THR A 53 -3.38 12.69 7.20
CA THR A 53 -3.26 13.89 8.03
C THR A 53 -2.56 13.58 9.36
N THR A 54 -2.96 12.49 10.01
CA THR A 54 -2.36 12.04 11.27
C THR A 54 -0.88 11.72 11.10
N LEU A 55 -0.52 10.99 10.04
CA LEU A 55 0.86 10.66 9.73
C LEU A 55 1.71 11.91 9.50
N GLU A 56 1.18 12.91 8.80
CA GLU A 56 1.86 14.19 8.59
C GLU A 56 2.06 14.96 9.90
N MET A 57 1.05 14.99 10.78
CA MET A 57 1.18 15.60 12.11
C MET A 57 2.26 14.91 12.93
N LEU A 58 2.29 13.57 12.96
CA LEU A 58 3.33 12.80 13.65
C LEU A 58 4.72 13.04 13.06
N ARG A 59 4.84 13.11 11.73
CA ARG A 59 6.11 13.45 11.06
C ARG A 59 6.60 14.84 11.43
N LYS A 60 5.71 15.83 11.50
CA LYS A 60 6.05 17.19 11.95
C LYS A 60 6.50 17.18 13.42
N ALA A 61 5.78 16.47 14.29
CA ALA A 61 6.12 16.35 15.71
C ALA A 61 7.45 15.61 15.97
N LYS A 62 7.77 14.59 15.16
CA LYS A 62 9.03 13.83 15.25
C LYS A 62 10.26 14.61 14.75
N ARG A 63 10.08 15.70 14.00
CA ARG A 63 11.18 16.57 13.53
C ARG A 63 11.65 17.57 14.61
N LEU A 64 11.44 17.26 15.89
CA LEU A 64 12.10 17.90 17.03
C LEU A 64 13.50 17.30 17.24
#